data_AF-A0A091CDJ3-F1
#
_entry.id   AF-A0A091CDJ3-F1
#
_cell.length_a   1.000
_cell.length_b   1.000
_cell.length_c   1.000
_cell.angle_alpha   90.00
_cell.angle_beta   90.00
_cell.angle_gamma   90.00
#
_symmetry.space_group_name_H-M   'P 1'
#
loop_
_entity.id
_entity.type
_entity.pdbx_description
1 polymer ?
#
loop_
_entity_poly.entity_id
_entity_poly.type
_entity_poly.pdbx_seq_one_letter_code
_entity_poly.pdbx_strand_id
1 'polypeptide(L)'
;MVMILNDDNGKQFIPGDNEIEVLSAIQGTAEYVLPDNLLGYEGKVTSYVYLDFSDGTHTDEGRFTFEIKRSLVTDVIPKAGDKYVKDFEDVKAEVQKAADGTIKTASEAGKSIDEASKEVNTAKAEAIKNMHELDISDKNYLLDSKKRVLNPRTSGGASDNSNHTIYHLSEPIPAGAEMTISGKLEITDGAFDNISILFRDENDVSGGHSLMKISDNEFSKTFTLSKTLHKIYIYAGESDKTRGNGVVYTDVKLQPGSLATPWNPNPHEIMTHISDKNYLLDSKKKVIKPRTSGEVSDTTNHTVYHLSEPMPAGAEMTISGKLEITDGDFDAISIYYRGENGISLGHSLMKISDNEFSKTFTLPKALHKIYIYAGESGETRGNGVVYTDVKLQTGSLAAPWNPNPSEIVTQDQYNKLVNAVINLGGEI
;
A
#
# COMPACT_ATOMS: atom_id res chain seq x y z
N MET A 1 -29.21 70.24 67.75
CA MET A 1 -28.25 71.27 67.27
C MET A 1 -28.08 71.06 65.79
N VAL A 2 -28.18 72.12 65.01
CA VAL A 2 -27.98 72.13 63.55
C VAL A 2 -26.84 73.11 63.25
N MET A 3 -25.96 72.74 62.33
CA MET A 3 -24.90 73.64 61.85
C MET A 3 -25.07 73.85 60.34
N ILE A 4 -24.75 75.06 59.87
CA ILE A 4 -24.73 75.39 58.45
C ILE A 4 -23.40 76.08 58.14
N LEU A 5 -22.67 75.54 57.18
CA LEU A 5 -21.38 76.04 56.74
C LEU A 5 -21.50 76.60 55.33
N ASN A 6 -21.16 77.87 55.13
CA ASN A 6 -21.17 78.52 53.82
C ASN A 6 -19.75 78.91 53.43
N ASP A 7 -19.31 78.48 52.26
CA ASP A 7 -18.06 78.96 51.66
C ASP A 7 -18.26 80.33 51.00
N ASP A 8 -17.15 81.01 50.70
CA ASP A 8 -17.10 82.32 50.06
C ASP A 8 -17.62 82.30 48.61
N ASN A 9 -17.79 81.12 48.01
CA ASN A 9 -18.37 80.93 46.68
C ASN A 9 -19.90 80.68 46.75
N GLY A 10 -20.50 80.72 47.94
CA GLY A 10 -21.93 80.56 48.15
C GLY A 10 -22.42 79.11 48.20
N LYS A 11 -21.51 78.13 48.31
CA LYS A 11 -21.89 76.73 48.50
C LYS A 11 -22.16 76.47 49.99
N GLN A 12 -23.31 75.86 50.24
CA GLN A 12 -23.76 75.50 51.58
C GLN A 12 -23.49 74.02 51.86
N PHE A 13 -22.98 73.73 53.05
CA PHE A 13 -22.77 72.41 53.61
C PHE A 13 -23.52 72.33 54.93
N ILE A 14 -24.38 71.33 55.06
CA ILE A 14 -25.20 71.10 56.26
C ILE A 14 -24.79 69.72 56.78
N PRO A 15 -24.13 69.62 57.94
CA PRO A 15 -23.81 68.35 58.55
C PRO A 15 -25.07 67.55 58.84
N GLY A 16 -24.98 66.22 58.75
CA GLY A 16 -26.05 65.34 59.21
C GLY A 16 -26.18 65.35 60.74
N ASP A 17 -27.35 64.97 61.26
CA ASP A 17 -27.64 65.00 62.71
C ASP A 17 -26.67 64.16 63.57
N ASN A 18 -26.01 63.16 62.98
CA ASN A 18 -25.04 62.29 63.64
C ASN A 18 -23.57 62.74 63.48
N GLU A 19 -23.31 63.81 62.73
CA GLU A 19 -21.94 64.30 62.47
C GLU A 19 -21.48 65.35 63.49
N ILE A 20 -22.40 65.86 64.31
CA ILE A 20 -22.11 66.79 65.40
C ILE A 20 -22.28 66.04 66.72
N GLU A 21 -21.19 65.90 67.47
CA GLU A 21 -21.22 65.26 68.79
C GLU A 21 -21.31 66.32 69.90
N VAL A 22 -22.42 66.36 70.64
CA VAL A 22 -22.56 67.25 71.80
C VAL A 22 -21.87 66.61 73.00
N LEU A 23 -20.63 67.04 73.27
CA LEU A 23 -19.81 66.53 74.37
C LEU A 23 -20.36 66.94 75.75
N SER A 24 -20.87 68.17 75.88
CA SER A 24 -21.52 68.64 77.11
C SER A 24 -22.49 69.77 76.84
N ALA A 25 -23.78 69.49 76.99
CA ALA A 25 -24.84 70.49 76.85
C ALA A 25 -24.80 71.55 77.95
N ILE A 26 -24.34 71.20 79.16
CA ILE A 26 -24.24 72.14 80.30
C ILE A 26 -23.10 73.14 80.10
N GLN A 27 -21.98 72.69 79.50
CA GLN A 27 -20.81 73.55 79.24
C GLN A 27 -20.86 74.23 77.86
N GLY A 28 -21.82 73.86 77.00
CA GLY A 28 -21.95 74.42 75.65
C GLY A 28 -20.86 73.98 74.69
N THR A 29 -20.32 72.77 74.86
CA THR A 29 -19.25 72.22 74.01
C THR A 29 -19.74 71.08 73.12
N ALA A 30 -19.44 71.19 71.82
CA ALA A 30 -19.70 70.18 70.80
C ALA A 30 -18.49 70.03 69.88
N GLU A 31 -18.33 68.86 69.28
CA GLU A 31 -17.30 68.54 68.30
C GLU A 31 -17.92 68.30 66.92
N TYR A 32 -17.27 68.81 65.88
CA TYR A 32 -17.61 68.56 64.49
C TYR A 32 -16.31 68.35 63.70
N VAL A 33 -16.18 67.19 63.07
CA VAL A 33 -15.03 66.86 62.22
C VAL A 33 -15.30 67.33 60.80
N LEU A 34 -14.43 68.15 60.23
CA LEU A 34 -14.60 68.67 58.87
C LEU A 34 -14.50 67.52 57.85
N PRO A 35 -15.50 67.31 56.97
CA PRO A 35 -15.49 66.23 55.98
C PRO A 35 -14.54 66.52 54.81
N ASP A 36 -14.05 65.46 54.14
CA ASP A 36 -13.05 65.55 53.05
C ASP A 36 -13.48 66.48 51.91
N ASN A 37 -14.78 66.54 51.62
CA ASN A 37 -15.34 67.42 50.59
C ASN A 37 -15.23 68.92 50.95
N LEU A 38 -15.21 69.26 52.24
CA LEU A 38 -14.95 70.61 52.75
C LEU A 38 -13.44 70.86 52.90
N LEU A 39 -12.64 69.84 53.25
CA LEU A 39 -11.18 69.95 53.29
C LEU A 39 -10.54 70.17 51.91
N GLY A 40 -11.22 69.82 50.82
CA GLY A 40 -10.80 70.16 49.45
C GLY A 40 -10.90 71.65 49.10
N TYR A 41 -11.63 72.43 49.90
CA TYR A 41 -11.84 73.86 49.72
C TYR A 41 -10.67 74.70 50.24
N GLU A 42 -10.40 75.84 49.59
CA GLU A 42 -9.43 76.84 50.05
C GLU A 42 -10.13 78.21 50.10
N GLY A 43 -10.20 78.81 51.29
CA GLY A 43 -10.95 80.04 51.51
C GLY A 43 -11.62 80.11 52.88
N LYS A 44 -12.46 81.13 53.07
CA LYS A 44 -13.18 81.41 54.33
C LYS A 44 -14.55 80.74 54.39
N VAL A 45 -14.71 79.83 55.33
CA VAL A 45 -15.99 79.20 55.63
C VAL A 45 -16.66 79.91 56.81
N THR A 46 -17.88 80.40 56.62
CA THR A 46 -18.71 80.97 57.70
C THR A 46 -19.70 79.93 58.20
N SER A 47 -19.65 79.66 59.49
CA SER A 47 -20.52 78.73 60.20
C SER A 47 -21.62 79.46 60.97
N TYR A 48 -22.82 78.92 60.89
CA TYR A 48 -23.98 79.28 61.71
C TYR A 48 -24.43 78.05 62.50
N VAL A 49 -24.62 78.22 63.80
CA VAL A 49 -25.00 77.16 64.74
C VAL A 49 -26.35 77.53 65.32
N TYR A 50 -27.29 76.61 65.13
CA TYR A 50 -28.67 76.70 65.57
C TYR A 50 -28.94 75.66 66.66
N LEU A 51 -29.46 76.09 67.80
CA LEU A 51 -29.77 75.22 68.94
C LEU A 51 -31.28 75.24 69.18
N ASP A 52 -31.91 74.06 69.10
CA ASP A 52 -33.26 73.83 69.58
C ASP A 52 -33.24 73.31 71.01
N PHE A 53 -34.02 73.93 71.88
CA PHE A 53 -34.23 73.49 73.26
C PHE A 53 -35.48 72.62 73.38
N SER A 54 -35.51 71.74 74.38
CA SER A 54 -36.61 70.80 74.60
C SER A 54 -37.94 71.46 74.95
N ASP A 55 -37.93 72.72 75.38
CA ASP A 55 -39.12 73.53 75.65
C ASP A 55 -39.70 74.19 74.39
N GLY A 56 -39.10 73.93 73.22
CA GLY A 56 -39.52 74.45 71.92
C GLY A 56 -38.94 75.82 71.57
N THR A 57 -38.13 76.42 72.44
CA THR A 57 -37.38 77.64 72.11
C THR A 57 -36.13 77.31 71.30
N HIS A 58 -35.60 78.29 70.57
CA HIS A 58 -34.38 78.12 69.79
C HIS A 58 -33.50 79.38 69.80
N THR A 59 -32.21 79.21 69.48
CA THR A 59 -31.26 80.31 69.28
C THR A 59 -30.39 80.05 68.04
N ASP A 60 -30.08 81.12 67.32
CA ASP A 60 -29.22 81.14 66.13
C ASP A 60 -27.97 82.04 66.33
N GLU A 61 -27.67 82.42 67.57
CA GLU A 61 -26.61 83.39 67.88
C GLU A 61 -25.19 82.82 67.74
N GLY A 62 -25.05 81.50 67.60
CA GLY A 62 -23.76 80.86 67.39
C GLY A 62 -23.25 81.10 65.97
N ARG A 63 -22.28 82.02 65.80
CA ARG A 63 -21.64 82.26 64.50
C ARG A 63 -20.14 82.35 64.63
N PHE A 64 -19.41 81.66 63.76
CA PHE A 64 -17.96 81.79 63.64
C PHE A 64 -17.50 81.62 62.20
N THR A 65 -16.28 82.05 61.91
CA THR A 65 -15.66 81.90 60.58
C THR A 65 -14.28 81.28 60.78
N PHE A 66 -13.92 80.35 59.90
CA PHE A 66 -12.58 79.79 59.84
C PHE A 66 -12.08 79.78 58.39
N GLU A 67 -10.77 79.77 58.21
CA GLU A 67 -10.12 79.76 56.89
C GLU A 67 -9.43 78.43 56.67
N ILE A 68 -9.80 77.73 55.60
CA ILE A 68 -9.11 76.52 55.17
C ILE A 68 -7.99 76.95 54.23
N LYS A 69 -6.75 76.65 54.61
CA LYS A 69 -5.56 76.91 53.79
C LYS A 69 -5.07 75.60 53.20
N ARG A 70 -4.85 75.55 51.88
CA ARG A 70 -4.24 74.37 51.28
C ARG A 70 -2.81 74.21 51.76
N SER A 71 -2.45 72.96 52.07
CA SER A 71 -1.07 72.60 52.33
C SER A 71 -0.23 72.80 51.06
N LEU A 72 0.94 73.43 51.19
CA LEU A 72 1.93 73.65 50.11
C LEU A 72 2.43 72.34 49.46
N VAL A 73 2.08 71.18 50.01
CA VAL A 73 2.37 69.86 49.42
C VAL A 73 1.48 69.56 48.20
N THR A 74 0.47 70.37 47.92
CA THR A 74 -0.48 70.13 46.81
C THR A 74 -0.05 70.79 45.49
N ASP A 75 0.92 71.71 45.50
CA ASP A 75 1.45 72.38 44.28
C ASP A 75 2.47 71.53 43.50
N VAL A 76 2.74 70.29 43.92
CA VAL A 76 3.63 69.36 43.20
C VAL A 76 2.89 68.51 42.14
N ILE A 77 1.60 68.77 41.90
CA ILE A 77 0.82 68.08 40.86
C ILE A 77 0.64 68.95 39.61
N PRO A 78 1.72 69.27 38.87
CA PRO A 78 1.68 69.34 37.42
C PRO A 78 2.41 68.15 36.77
N LYS A 79 2.27 66.92 37.31
CA LYS A 79 3.02 65.74 36.84
C LYS A 79 2.25 64.42 36.71
N ALA A 80 0.96 64.36 37.06
CA ALA A 80 0.18 63.12 36.91
C ALA A 80 -0.26 62.91 35.45
N GLY A 81 -0.82 63.92 34.78
CA GLY A 81 -1.27 63.83 33.39
C GLY A 81 -0.14 63.49 32.41
N ASP A 82 0.98 64.22 32.49
CA ASP A 82 2.15 63.98 31.64
C ASP A 82 2.77 62.58 31.87
N LYS A 83 2.70 62.06 33.10
CA LYS A 83 3.13 60.71 33.41
C LYS A 83 2.20 59.65 32.79
N TYR A 84 0.87 59.81 32.90
CA TYR A 84 -0.07 58.89 32.25
C TYR A 84 0.05 58.88 30.73
N VAL A 85 0.26 60.04 30.10
CA VAL A 85 0.48 60.13 28.65
C VAL A 85 1.78 59.42 28.26
N LYS A 86 2.87 59.64 29.01
CA LYS A 86 4.14 58.96 28.77
C LYS A 86 4.02 57.44 28.95
N ASP A 87 3.41 56.98 30.05
CA ASP A 87 3.23 55.56 30.33
C ASP A 87 2.39 54.88 29.22
N PHE A 88 1.39 55.58 28.66
CA PHE A 88 0.59 55.06 27.54
C PHE A 88 1.39 54.99 26.23
N GLU A 89 2.20 56.01 25.91
CA GLU A 89 3.07 55.96 24.73
C GLU A 89 4.17 54.87 24.86
N ASP A 90 4.70 54.65 26.06
CA ASP A 90 5.66 53.58 26.34
C ASP A 90 5.00 52.19 26.14
N VAL A 91 3.79 51.98 26.67
CA VAL A 91 3.01 50.75 26.44
C VAL A 91 2.70 50.54 24.95
N LYS A 92 2.29 51.59 24.24
CA LYS A 92 2.03 51.51 22.79
C LYS A 92 3.27 51.13 22.01
N ALA A 93 4.43 51.70 22.36
CA ALA A 93 5.70 51.36 21.74
C ALA A 93 6.11 49.90 22.00
N GLU A 94 5.91 49.39 23.23
CA GLU A 94 6.16 47.99 23.55
C GLU A 94 5.22 47.04 22.78
N VAL A 95 3.92 47.35 22.72
CA VAL A 95 2.93 46.56 21.97
C VAL A 95 3.27 46.54 20.48
N GLN A 96 3.64 47.68 19.89
CA GLN A 96 4.05 47.77 18.49
C GLN A 96 5.28 46.90 18.22
N LYS A 97 6.31 47.00 19.09
CA LYS A 97 7.53 46.21 18.98
C LYS A 97 7.26 44.70 19.12
N ALA A 98 6.36 44.31 20.01
CA ALA A 98 5.96 42.92 20.17
C ALA A 98 5.19 42.40 18.95
N ALA A 99 4.30 43.22 18.38
CA ALA A 99 3.57 42.90 17.16
C ALA A 99 4.51 42.74 15.97
N ASP A 100 5.45 43.68 15.77
CA ASP A 100 6.44 43.63 14.69
C ASP A 100 7.36 42.40 14.82
N GLY A 101 7.79 42.08 16.04
CA GLY A 101 8.56 40.86 16.33
C GLY A 101 7.79 39.58 16.01
N THR A 102 6.49 39.54 16.34
CA THR A 102 5.60 38.42 16.03
C THR A 102 5.39 38.26 14.52
N ILE A 103 5.14 39.36 13.80
CA ILE A 103 4.98 39.37 12.34
C ILE A 103 6.25 38.88 11.65
N LYS A 104 7.42 39.35 12.10
CA LYS A 104 8.72 38.91 11.58
C LYS A 104 8.91 37.41 11.79
N THR A 105 8.66 36.92 13.00
CA THR A 105 8.81 35.50 13.35
C THR A 105 7.87 34.61 12.52
N ALA A 106 6.61 35.03 12.35
CA ALA A 106 5.64 34.33 11.50
C ALA A 106 6.06 34.33 10.02
N SER A 107 6.63 35.43 9.52
CA SER A 107 7.14 35.52 8.15
C SER A 107 8.35 34.62 7.92
N GLU A 108 9.29 34.58 8.87
CA GLU A 108 10.46 33.69 8.80
C GLU A 108 10.03 32.23 8.87
N ALA A 109 9.11 31.87 9.76
CA ALA A 109 8.53 30.53 9.82
C ALA A 109 7.82 30.15 8.51
N GLY A 110 7.06 31.07 7.90
CA GLY A 110 6.43 30.87 6.60
C GLY A 110 7.43 30.55 5.49
N LYS A 111 8.54 31.29 5.42
CA LYS A 111 9.63 31.02 4.46
C LYS A 111 10.27 29.64 4.68
N SER A 112 10.55 29.27 5.92
CA SER A 112 11.11 27.95 6.24
C SER A 112 10.15 26.81 5.88
N ILE A 113 8.83 27.00 6.07
CA ILE A 113 7.81 26.03 5.64
C ILE A 113 7.77 25.91 4.11
N ASP A 114 7.87 27.02 3.38
CA ASP A 114 7.90 27.01 1.92
C ASP A 114 9.14 26.29 1.37
N GLU A 115 10.31 26.51 1.99
CA GLU A 115 11.56 25.83 1.65
C GLU A 115 11.46 24.33 1.92
N ALA A 116 11.03 23.94 3.13
CA ALA A 116 10.81 22.54 3.48
C ALA A 116 9.80 21.86 2.55
N SER A 117 8.73 22.56 2.18
CA SER A 117 7.72 22.05 1.24
C SER A 117 8.30 21.81 -0.16
N LYS A 118 9.21 22.67 -0.63
CA LYS A 118 9.93 22.45 -1.90
C LYS A 118 10.85 21.24 -1.82
N GLU A 119 11.63 21.12 -0.75
CA GLU A 119 12.53 19.97 -0.53
C GLU A 119 11.75 18.65 -0.49
N VAL A 120 10.64 18.59 0.26
CA VAL A 120 9.78 17.41 0.32
C VAL A 120 9.22 17.05 -1.06
N ASN A 121 8.79 18.03 -1.86
CA ASN A 121 8.28 17.77 -3.19
C ASN A 121 9.37 17.26 -4.15
N THR A 122 10.59 17.79 -4.06
CA THR A 122 11.74 17.28 -4.80
C THR A 122 12.07 15.84 -4.40
N ALA A 123 12.19 15.57 -3.10
CA ALA A 123 12.46 14.22 -2.59
C ALA A 123 11.36 13.22 -2.99
N LYS A 124 10.10 13.65 -2.99
CA LYS A 124 8.98 12.83 -3.47
C LYS A 124 9.09 12.52 -4.97
N ALA A 125 9.43 13.51 -5.80
CA ALA A 125 9.61 13.31 -7.23
C ALA A 125 10.77 12.36 -7.53
N GLU A 126 11.89 12.51 -6.82
CA GLU A 126 13.05 11.60 -6.92
C GLU A 126 12.69 10.18 -6.46
N ALA A 127 11.97 10.03 -5.35
CA ALA A 127 11.52 8.73 -4.87
C ALA A 127 10.61 8.02 -5.90
N ILE A 128 9.68 8.75 -6.53
CA ILE A 128 8.81 8.20 -7.59
C ILE A 128 9.64 7.73 -8.80
N LYS A 129 10.64 8.52 -9.22
CA LYS A 129 11.55 8.14 -10.31
C LYS A 129 12.34 6.87 -9.97
N ASN A 130 12.92 6.81 -8.77
CA ASN A 130 13.70 5.66 -8.32
C ASN A 130 12.84 4.39 -8.20
N MET A 131 11.59 4.52 -7.73
CA MET A 131 10.64 3.39 -7.70
C MET A 131 10.33 2.87 -9.11
N HIS A 132 10.15 3.75 -10.09
CA HIS A 132 9.90 3.38 -11.48
C HIS A 132 11.11 2.72 -12.15
N GLU A 133 12.33 3.16 -11.82
CA GLU A 133 13.57 2.53 -12.31
C GLU A 133 13.82 1.14 -11.70
N LEU A 134 13.48 0.94 -10.42
CA LEU A 134 13.54 -0.37 -9.77
C LEU A 134 12.50 -1.36 -10.33
N ASP A 135 11.27 -0.90 -10.64
CA ASP A 135 10.19 -1.75 -11.17
C ASP A 135 10.45 -2.16 -12.65
N ILE A 136 11.15 -1.32 -13.42
CA ILE A 136 11.48 -1.61 -14.82
C ILE A 136 12.74 -2.46 -14.94
N SER A 137 13.78 -2.21 -14.13
CA SER A 137 15.08 -2.88 -14.30
C SER A 137 15.05 -4.40 -14.02
N ASP A 138 14.12 -4.88 -13.20
CA ASP A 138 13.99 -6.30 -12.87
C ASP A 138 12.85 -7.01 -13.63
N LYS A 139 12.15 -6.30 -14.52
CA LYS A 139 11.05 -6.87 -15.30
C LYS A 139 11.57 -7.89 -16.31
N ASN A 140 11.09 -9.14 -16.21
CA ASN A 140 11.24 -10.13 -17.28
C ASN A 140 10.12 -9.96 -18.31
N TYR A 141 10.48 -9.74 -19.57
CA TYR A 141 9.52 -9.62 -20.68
C TYR A 141 9.12 -10.98 -21.27
N LEU A 142 9.86 -12.06 -21.02
CA LEU A 142 9.60 -13.36 -21.65
C LEU A 142 8.55 -14.17 -20.88
N LEU A 143 7.54 -14.65 -21.61
CA LEU A 143 6.58 -15.64 -21.14
C LEU A 143 7.16 -17.06 -21.22
N ASP A 144 6.75 -17.93 -20.30
CA ASP A 144 7.11 -19.35 -20.21
C ASP A 144 8.62 -19.57 -20.29
N SER A 145 9.36 -18.76 -19.53
CA SER A 145 10.81 -18.62 -19.68
C SER A 145 11.66 -19.42 -18.68
N LYS A 146 10.99 -20.15 -17.77
CA LYS A 146 11.64 -20.91 -16.70
C LYS A 146 12.43 -22.11 -17.19
N LYS A 147 11.85 -22.91 -18.11
CA LYS A 147 12.47 -24.12 -18.67
C LYS A 147 11.96 -24.37 -20.08
N ARG A 148 12.87 -24.62 -21.04
CA ARG A 148 12.56 -25.10 -22.38
C ARG A 148 13.51 -26.22 -22.76
N VAL A 149 12.98 -27.31 -23.29
CA VAL A 149 13.76 -28.48 -23.73
C VAL A 149 13.75 -28.54 -25.26
N LEU A 150 14.93 -28.69 -25.85
CA LEU A 150 15.14 -28.88 -27.28
C LEU A 150 15.86 -30.21 -27.48
N ASN A 151 15.13 -31.23 -27.91
CA ASN A 151 15.72 -32.52 -28.27
C ASN A 151 16.49 -32.39 -29.60
N PRO A 152 17.57 -33.17 -29.81
CA PRO A 152 18.34 -33.15 -31.04
C PRO A 152 17.50 -33.55 -32.25
N ARG A 153 17.78 -32.91 -33.39
CA ARG A 153 17.18 -33.25 -34.69
C ARG A 153 18.20 -33.93 -35.59
N THR A 154 17.89 -35.14 -36.05
CA THR A 154 18.82 -36.01 -36.80
C THR A 154 18.17 -36.70 -38.01
N SER A 155 17.09 -36.12 -38.55
CA SER A 155 16.36 -36.67 -39.70
C SER A 155 17.18 -36.68 -41.00
N GLY A 156 18.24 -35.88 -41.06
CA GLY A 156 19.04 -35.63 -42.27
C GLY A 156 18.52 -34.45 -43.10
N GLY A 157 17.31 -33.95 -42.80
CA GLY A 157 16.68 -32.83 -43.51
C GLY A 157 17.34 -31.48 -43.21
N ALA A 158 17.16 -30.51 -44.12
CA ALA A 158 17.72 -29.17 -43.95
C ALA A 158 17.20 -28.46 -42.67
N SER A 159 15.97 -28.75 -42.25
CA SER A 159 15.33 -28.20 -41.03
C SER A 159 15.99 -28.65 -39.72
N ASP A 160 16.80 -29.72 -39.74
CA ASP A 160 17.59 -30.12 -38.57
C ASP A 160 18.58 -29.02 -38.16
N ASN A 161 19.01 -28.18 -39.10
CA ASN A 161 19.92 -27.07 -38.86
C ASN A 161 19.23 -25.83 -38.27
N SER A 162 17.92 -25.88 -38.03
CA SER A 162 17.15 -24.79 -37.42
C SER A 162 16.42 -25.25 -36.14
N ASN A 163 17.08 -26.02 -35.27
CA ASN A 163 16.56 -26.41 -33.97
C ASN A 163 16.55 -25.22 -32.99
N HIS A 164 15.38 -24.67 -32.70
CA HIS A 164 15.19 -23.52 -31.83
C HIS A 164 13.85 -23.58 -31.09
N THR A 165 13.77 -22.84 -29.98
CA THR A 165 12.53 -22.60 -29.25
C THR A 165 12.13 -21.13 -29.37
N ILE A 166 10.84 -20.85 -29.19
CA ILE A 166 10.25 -19.51 -29.33
C ILE A 166 9.83 -19.03 -27.93
N TYR A 167 10.31 -17.85 -27.54
CA TYR A 167 9.80 -17.13 -26.38
C TYR A 167 8.97 -15.94 -26.86
N HIS A 168 7.74 -15.87 -26.38
CA HIS A 168 6.84 -14.75 -26.61
C HIS A 168 7.03 -13.69 -25.53
N LEU A 169 6.82 -12.43 -25.89
CA LEU A 169 6.87 -11.34 -24.93
C LEU A 169 5.47 -11.03 -24.41
N SER A 170 5.36 -10.58 -23.16
CA SER A 170 4.06 -10.13 -22.62
C SER A 170 3.52 -8.87 -23.31
N GLU A 171 4.43 -8.05 -23.85
CA GLU A 171 4.10 -6.86 -24.63
C GLU A 171 5.24 -6.56 -25.61
N PRO A 172 4.97 -5.88 -26.74
CA PRO A 172 6.00 -5.49 -27.68
C PRO A 172 6.99 -4.50 -27.05
N ILE A 173 8.30 -4.69 -27.31
CA ILE A 173 9.33 -3.73 -26.88
C ILE A 173 9.69 -2.84 -28.06
N PRO A 174 9.60 -1.50 -27.95
CA PRO A 174 9.87 -0.59 -29.06
C PRO A 174 11.34 -0.60 -29.50
N ALA A 175 11.57 -0.21 -30.76
CA ALA A 175 12.92 0.04 -31.27
C ALA A 175 13.64 1.11 -30.43
N GLY A 176 14.97 1.00 -30.35
CA GLY A 176 15.83 1.90 -29.59
C GLY A 176 15.97 1.53 -28.10
N ALA A 177 15.17 0.60 -27.57
CA ALA A 177 15.33 0.13 -26.20
C ALA A 177 16.66 -0.63 -26.01
N GLU A 178 17.39 -0.30 -24.95
CA GLU A 178 18.53 -1.07 -24.48
C GLU A 178 18.03 -2.19 -23.57
N MET A 179 18.39 -3.43 -23.90
CA MET A 179 17.92 -4.64 -23.22
C MET A 179 19.09 -5.57 -22.93
N THR A 180 18.97 -6.34 -21.86
CA THR A 180 19.86 -7.45 -21.54
C THR A 180 19.07 -8.74 -21.55
N ILE A 181 19.58 -9.74 -22.27
CA ILE A 181 19.11 -11.11 -22.16
C ILE A 181 20.12 -11.95 -21.41
N SER A 182 19.65 -12.83 -20.55
CA SER A 182 20.46 -13.77 -19.80
C SER A 182 19.74 -15.10 -19.61
N GLY A 183 20.48 -16.14 -19.25
CA GLY A 183 19.90 -17.41 -18.87
C GLY A 183 20.96 -18.48 -18.62
N LYS A 184 20.48 -19.65 -18.22
CA LYS A 184 21.27 -20.86 -18.03
C LYS A 184 20.94 -21.87 -19.12
N LEU A 185 21.89 -22.76 -19.39
CA LEU A 185 21.66 -23.89 -20.27
C LEU A 185 22.44 -25.13 -19.85
N GLU A 186 21.91 -26.28 -20.23
CA GLU A 186 22.60 -27.56 -20.20
C GLU A 186 22.60 -28.13 -21.61
N ILE A 187 23.79 -28.36 -22.18
CA ILE A 187 23.93 -29.01 -23.48
C ILE A 187 23.70 -30.51 -23.28
N THR A 188 22.63 -31.05 -23.87
CA THR A 188 22.30 -32.48 -23.76
C THR A 188 22.94 -33.30 -24.88
N ASP A 189 23.05 -32.70 -26.07
CA ASP A 189 23.56 -33.37 -27.27
C ASP A 189 24.32 -32.39 -28.15
N GLY A 190 25.34 -32.90 -28.84
CA GLY A 190 26.23 -32.10 -29.67
C GLY A 190 27.31 -31.38 -28.86
N ALA A 191 28.12 -30.57 -29.55
CA ALA A 191 29.19 -29.78 -28.94
C ALA A 191 29.20 -28.39 -29.58
N PHE A 192 28.85 -27.38 -28.80
CA PHE A 192 28.84 -25.98 -29.22
C PHE A 192 29.13 -25.08 -28.03
N ASP A 193 29.76 -23.95 -28.30
CA ASP A 193 30.15 -22.93 -27.32
C ASP A 193 29.42 -21.60 -27.53
N ASN A 194 28.56 -21.54 -28.57
CA ASN A 194 27.78 -20.36 -28.91
C ASN A 194 26.32 -20.73 -29.22
N ILE A 195 25.39 -19.85 -28.86
CA ILE A 195 23.97 -19.94 -29.21
C ILE A 195 23.56 -18.72 -30.05
N SER A 196 22.66 -18.93 -31.00
CA SER A 196 22.04 -17.84 -31.76
C SER A 196 20.69 -17.45 -31.16
N ILE A 197 20.51 -16.14 -30.97
CA ILE A 197 19.23 -15.53 -30.59
C ILE A 197 18.77 -14.61 -31.72
N LEU A 198 17.60 -14.88 -32.28
CA LEU A 198 17.01 -14.07 -33.35
C LEU A 198 15.85 -13.26 -32.80
N PHE A 199 15.83 -11.98 -33.13
CA PHE A 199 14.81 -11.01 -32.71
C PHE A 199 13.77 -10.89 -33.81
N ARG A 200 12.48 -11.05 -33.49
CA ARG A 200 11.39 -11.11 -34.48
C ARG A 200 10.27 -10.15 -34.11
N ASP A 201 9.71 -9.50 -35.12
CA ASP A 201 8.46 -8.75 -34.98
C ASP A 201 7.22 -9.67 -35.04
N GLU A 202 6.03 -9.06 -35.01
CA GLU A 202 4.73 -9.77 -35.09
C GLU A 202 4.59 -10.63 -36.36
N ASN A 203 5.21 -10.21 -37.47
CA ASN A 203 5.12 -10.85 -38.78
C ASN A 203 6.32 -11.77 -39.06
N ASP A 204 7.10 -12.09 -38.03
CA ASP A 204 8.31 -12.90 -38.08
C ASP A 204 9.46 -12.32 -38.92
N VAL A 205 9.39 -11.03 -39.23
CA VAL A 205 10.46 -10.31 -39.92
C VAL A 205 11.63 -10.13 -38.96
N SER A 206 12.84 -10.34 -39.45
CA SER A 206 14.05 -10.19 -38.65
C SER A 206 14.23 -8.73 -38.18
N GLY A 207 14.34 -8.58 -36.86
CA GLY A 207 14.80 -7.38 -36.15
C GLY A 207 16.28 -7.42 -35.79
N GLY A 208 17.00 -8.46 -36.25
CA GLY A 208 18.41 -8.70 -35.96
C GLY A 208 18.65 -10.08 -35.35
N HIS A 209 19.91 -10.40 -35.11
CA HIS A 209 20.33 -11.60 -34.39
C HIS A 209 21.54 -11.31 -33.52
N SER A 210 21.78 -12.16 -32.54
CA SER A 210 22.95 -12.12 -31.68
C SER A 210 23.50 -13.52 -31.49
N LEU A 211 24.80 -13.65 -31.75
CA LEU A 211 25.59 -14.78 -31.32
C LEU A 211 26.05 -14.54 -29.87
N MET A 212 25.82 -15.52 -29.00
CA MET A 212 26.18 -15.45 -27.59
C MET A 212 27.08 -16.61 -27.22
N LYS A 213 28.20 -16.28 -26.59
CA LYS A 213 29.12 -17.27 -26.05
C LYS A 213 28.56 -17.82 -24.75
N ILE A 214 28.68 -19.13 -24.58
CA ILE A 214 28.36 -19.85 -23.36
C ILE A 214 29.60 -19.81 -22.46
N SER A 215 29.42 -19.53 -21.18
CA SER A 215 30.48 -19.61 -20.17
C SER A 215 29.87 -20.12 -18.88
N ASP A 216 30.45 -21.17 -18.31
CA ASP A 216 29.96 -21.82 -17.08
C ASP A 216 28.46 -22.14 -17.10
N ASN A 217 27.98 -22.69 -18.23
CA ASN A 217 26.56 -23.03 -18.46
C ASN A 217 25.60 -21.82 -18.41
N GLU A 218 26.12 -20.61 -18.54
CA GLU A 218 25.36 -19.36 -18.57
C GLU A 218 25.63 -18.59 -19.87
N PHE A 219 24.69 -17.73 -20.22
CA PHE A 219 24.83 -16.76 -21.29
C PHE A 219 24.23 -15.42 -20.87
N SER A 220 24.84 -14.33 -21.31
CA SER A 220 24.29 -12.98 -21.14
C SER A 220 24.80 -12.03 -22.22
N LYS A 221 23.95 -11.11 -22.66
CA LYS A 221 24.34 -10.06 -23.60
C LYS A 221 23.39 -8.87 -23.52
N THR A 222 23.97 -7.67 -23.54
CA THR A 222 23.24 -6.41 -23.72
C THR A 222 23.24 -6.00 -25.18
N PHE A 223 22.12 -5.47 -25.66
CA PHE A 223 21.94 -5.00 -27.03
C PHE A 223 20.89 -3.88 -27.11
N THR A 224 20.96 -3.07 -28.16
CA THR A 224 19.92 -2.09 -28.51
C THR A 224 19.04 -2.64 -29.63
N LEU A 225 17.72 -2.58 -29.46
CA LEU A 225 16.78 -3.06 -30.45
C LEU A 225 16.74 -2.16 -31.69
N SER A 226 16.92 -2.75 -32.88
CA SER A 226 16.82 -2.00 -34.14
C SER A 226 15.37 -1.83 -34.64
N LYS A 227 14.47 -2.70 -34.18
CA LYS A 227 13.04 -2.74 -34.52
C LYS A 227 12.23 -3.16 -33.30
N THR A 228 10.91 -2.95 -33.36
CA THR A 228 9.98 -3.42 -32.33
C THR A 228 10.03 -4.95 -32.21
N LEU A 229 10.30 -5.44 -31.01
CA LEU A 229 10.44 -6.86 -30.71
C LEU A 229 9.13 -7.44 -30.17
N HIS A 230 8.72 -8.59 -30.69
CA HIS A 230 7.50 -9.31 -30.26
C HIS A 230 7.78 -10.73 -29.76
N LYS A 231 8.81 -11.40 -30.30
CA LYS A 231 9.22 -12.74 -29.90
C LYS A 231 10.72 -12.94 -30.19
N ILE A 232 11.33 -13.89 -29.49
CA ILE A 232 12.72 -14.29 -29.74
C ILE A 232 12.81 -15.78 -30.03
N TYR A 233 13.73 -16.15 -30.92
CA TYR A 233 14.09 -17.54 -31.18
C TYR A 233 15.46 -17.81 -30.56
N ILE A 234 15.56 -18.84 -29.72
CA ILE A 234 16.85 -19.27 -29.14
C ILE A 234 17.17 -20.66 -29.68
N TYR A 235 18.31 -20.76 -30.36
CA TYR A 235 18.74 -21.96 -31.10
C TYR A 235 19.58 -22.89 -30.22
N ALA A 236 19.52 -24.20 -30.48
CA ALA A 236 20.41 -25.19 -29.89
C ALA A 236 21.79 -25.15 -30.57
N GLY A 237 22.55 -24.07 -30.32
CA GLY A 237 23.81 -23.78 -31.01
C GLY A 237 23.70 -22.58 -31.97
N GLU A 238 24.64 -22.48 -32.91
CA GLU A 238 24.59 -21.44 -33.95
C GLU A 238 23.47 -21.73 -34.97
N SER A 239 22.75 -20.68 -35.40
CA SER A 239 21.78 -20.78 -36.49
C SER A 239 22.43 -21.43 -37.72
N ASP A 240 21.69 -22.32 -38.37
CA ASP A 240 22.12 -23.14 -39.52
C ASP A 240 23.18 -24.20 -39.21
N LYS A 241 23.56 -24.39 -37.94
CA LYS A 241 24.50 -25.42 -37.46
C LYS A 241 23.99 -26.16 -36.21
N THR A 242 22.69 -26.42 -36.14
CA THR A 242 22.06 -27.03 -34.96
C THR A 242 21.70 -28.51 -35.13
N ARG A 243 22.05 -29.14 -36.26
CA ARG A 243 21.77 -30.56 -36.48
C ARG A 243 22.47 -31.41 -35.42
N GLY A 244 21.72 -32.32 -34.81
CA GLY A 244 22.21 -33.19 -33.74
C GLY A 244 22.44 -32.49 -32.40
N ASN A 245 22.18 -31.18 -32.30
CA ASN A 245 22.33 -30.45 -31.04
C ASN A 245 21.04 -30.48 -30.23
N GLY A 246 21.18 -30.75 -28.93
CA GLY A 246 20.12 -30.75 -27.92
C GLY A 246 20.52 -29.87 -26.74
N VAL A 247 19.54 -29.19 -26.14
CA VAL A 247 19.79 -28.25 -25.04
C VAL A 247 18.56 -28.08 -24.16
N VAL A 248 18.79 -27.92 -22.86
CA VAL A 248 17.79 -27.44 -21.91
C VAL A 248 18.13 -26.01 -21.53
N TYR A 249 17.27 -25.06 -21.86
CA TYR A 249 17.35 -23.69 -21.38
C TYR A 249 16.61 -23.56 -20.06
N THR A 250 17.19 -22.87 -19.09
CA THR A 250 16.55 -22.53 -17.82
C THR A 250 16.76 -21.07 -17.46
N ASP A 251 15.84 -20.51 -16.68
CA ASP A 251 15.98 -19.17 -16.10
C ASP A 251 16.26 -18.08 -17.15
N VAL A 252 15.64 -18.16 -18.33
CA VAL A 252 15.87 -17.19 -19.40
C VAL A 252 15.12 -15.89 -19.11
N LYS A 253 15.83 -14.76 -19.12
CA LYS A 253 15.27 -13.45 -18.80
C LYS A 253 15.65 -12.43 -19.86
N LEU A 254 14.67 -11.66 -20.32
CA LEU A 254 14.87 -10.45 -21.12
C LEU A 254 14.44 -9.25 -20.29
N GLN A 255 15.37 -8.37 -19.94
CA GLN A 255 15.13 -7.23 -19.05
C GLN A 255 15.68 -5.91 -19.60
N PRO A 256 15.12 -4.76 -19.22
CA PRO A 256 15.61 -3.44 -19.62
C PRO A 256 16.99 -3.12 -19.04
N GLY A 257 17.75 -2.34 -19.80
CA GLY A 257 19.07 -1.86 -19.40
C GLY A 257 20.19 -2.88 -19.61
N SER A 258 21.33 -2.62 -18.99
CA SER A 258 22.62 -3.30 -19.22
C SER A 258 23.05 -4.25 -18.10
N LEU A 259 22.25 -4.39 -17.04
CA LEU A 259 22.54 -5.26 -15.91
C LEU A 259 21.72 -6.54 -16.01
N ALA A 260 22.39 -7.70 -16.03
CA ALA A 260 21.72 -8.98 -15.84
C ALA A 260 21.41 -9.18 -14.34
N THR A 261 20.17 -9.50 -14.01
CA THR A 261 19.76 -9.87 -12.65
C THR A 261 19.23 -11.31 -12.64
N PRO A 262 19.15 -11.97 -11.45
CA PRO A 262 18.57 -13.30 -11.36
C PRO A 262 17.17 -13.38 -11.99
N TRP A 263 16.83 -14.57 -12.49
CA TRP A 263 15.53 -14.80 -13.10
C TRP A 263 14.37 -14.61 -12.11
N ASN A 264 13.34 -13.91 -12.58
CA ASN A 264 12.01 -13.83 -12.01
C ASN A 264 10.98 -14.10 -13.13
N PRO A 265 9.79 -14.63 -12.79
CA PRO A 265 8.72 -14.79 -13.76
C PRO A 265 8.28 -13.43 -14.32
N ASN A 266 7.71 -13.45 -15.52
CA ASN A 266 7.17 -12.22 -16.10
C ASN A 266 6.02 -11.69 -15.22
N PRO A 267 5.91 -10.38 -14.95
CA PRO A 267 4.83 -9.84 -14.12
C PRO A 267 3.40 -10.19 -14.58
N HIS A 268 3.17 -10.37 -15.88
CA HIS A 268 1.88 -10.84 -16.41
C HIS A 268 1.60 -12.29 -16.00
N GLU A 269 2.63 -13.11 -15.86
CA GLU A 269 2.52 -14.47 -15.33
C GLU A 269 2.16 -14.45 -13.85
N ILE A 270 2.71 -13.50 -13.09
CA ILE A 270 2.34 -13.30 -11.68
C ILE A 270 0.90 -12.77 -11.58
N MET A 271 0.51 -11.83 -12.45
CA MET A 271 -0.84 -11.24 -12.46
C MET A 271 -1.92 -12.19 -12.99
N THR A 272 -1.57 -13.24 -13.76
CA THR A 272 -2.52 -14.31 -14.13
C THR A 272 -2.69 -15.36 -13.03
N HIS A 273 -1.90 -15.33 -11.95
CA HIS A 273 -2.17 -16.06 -10.71
C HIS A 273 -3.25 -15.35 -9.86
N ILE A 274 -4.35 -14.91 -10.47
CA ILE A 274 -5.50 -14.32 -9.75
C ILE A 274 -6.13 -15.36 -8.79
N SER A 275 -5.78 -16.64 -8.93
CA SER A 275 -6.20 -17.67 -8.01
C SER A 275 -5.21 -18.85 -7.98
N ASP A 276 -4.39 -18.92 -6.94
CA ASP A 276 -3.63 -20.14 -6.57
C ASP A 276 -4.55 -21.29 -6.10
N LYS A 277 -5.88 -21.12 -6.20
CA LYS A 277 -6.86 -22.15 -5.85
C LYS A 277 -6.71 -23.36 -6.76
N ASN A 278 -6.51 -24.52 -6.14
CA ASN A 278 -6.79 -25.79 -6.79
C ASN A 278 -8.30 -26.05 -6.75
N TYR A 279 -8.92 -26.23 -7.91
CA TYR A 279 -10.35 -26.53 -8.01
C TYR A 279 -10.67 -28.02 -7.89
N LEU A 280 -9.68 -28.92 -7.96
CA LEU A 280 -9.89 -30.37 -7.90
C LEU A 280 -9.92 -30.89 -6.46
N LEU A 281 -10.93 -31.70 -6.17
CA LEU A 281 -11.04 -32.49 -4.94
C LEU A 281 -10.26 -33.80 -5.04
N ASP A 282 -9.76 -34.29 -3.91
CA ASP A 282 -9.00 -35.52 -3.70
C ASP A 282 -7.84 -35.66 -4.69
N SER A 283 -7.15 -34.55 -4.93
CA SER A 283 -6.25 -34.41 -6.08
C SER A 283 -4.78 -34.69 -5.78
N LYS A 284 -4.44 -34.97 -4.51
CA LYS A 284 -3.07 -35.24 -4.07
C LYS A 284 -2.49 -36.53 -4.65
N LYS A 285 -3.28 -37.61 -4.68
CA LYS A 285 -2.83 -38.92 -5.15
C LYS A 285 -4.01 -39.76 -5.63
N LYS A 286 -3.94 -40.27 -6.86
CA LYS A 286 -4.86 -41.30 -7.37
C LYS A 286 -4.09 -42.45 -8.02
N VAL A 287 -4.49 -43.67 -7.71
CA VAL A 287 -3.86 -44.89 -8.23
C VAL A 287 -4.81 -45.56 -9.19
N ILE A 288 -4.32 -45.88 -10.38
CA ILE A 288 -5.00 -46.71 -11.37
C ILE A 288 -4.20 -48.00 -11.50
N LYS A 289 -4.81 -49.12 -11.13
CA LYS A 289 -4.23 -50.45 -11.32
C LYS A 289 -4.46 -50.95 -12.76
N PRO A 290 -3.55 -51.77 -13.32
CA PRO A 290 -3.73 -52.34 -14.65
C PRO A 290 -4.97 -53.25 -14.71
N ARG A 291 -5.63 -53.24 -15.87
CA ARG A 291 -6.77 -54.13 -16.17
C ARG A 291 -6.43 -55.04 -17.35
N THR A 292 -6.59 -56.35 -17.16
CA THR A 292 -6.20 -57.40 -18.12
C THR A 292 -7.27 -58.50 -18.22
N SER A 293 -8.53 -58.15 -17.96
CA SER A 293 -9.66 -59.08 -17.98
C SER A 293 -10.01 -59.60 -19.38
N GLY A 294 -9.63 -58.86 -20.43
CA GLY A 294 -10.04 -59.13 -21.81
C GLY A 294 -11.27 -58.33 -22.25
N GLU A 295 -11.95 -57.66 -21.32
CA GLU A 295 -13.14 -56.85 -21.64
C GLU A 295 -12.80 -55.56 -22.39
N VAL A 296 -13.77 -54.98 -23.10
CA VAL A 296 -13.64 -53.67 -23.75
C VAL A 296 -13.42 -52.56 -22.71
N SER A 297 -13.91 -52.74 -21.47
CA SER A 297 -13.71 -51.79 -20.37
C SER A 297 -12.24 -51.61 -19.98
N ASP A 298 -11.36 -52.58 -20.29
CA ASP A 298 -9.92 -52.48 -20.04
C ASP A 298 -9.24 -51.40 -20.89
N THR A 299 -9.82 -51.04 -22.05
CA THR A 299 -9.23 -50.02 -22.94
C THR A 299 -9.60 -48.59 -22.56
N THR A 300 -10.44 -48.40 -21.53
CA THR A 300 -10.86 -47.10 -21.02
C THR A 300 -10.55 -46.93 -19.53
N ASN A 301 -9.41 -47.44 -19.06
CA ASN A 301 -8.97 -47.35 -17.67
C ASN A 301 -8.58 -45.91 -17.28
N HIS A 302 -9.32 -45.32 -16.35
CA HIS A 302 -9.17 -43.92 -15.96
C HIS A 302 -9.53 -43.69 -14.49
N THR A 303 -9.17 -42.51 -13.99
CA THR A 303 -9.66 -41.95 -12.73
C THR A 303 -10.45 -40.66 -12.98
N VAL A 304 -11.29 -40.27 -12.02
CA VAL A 304 -12.16 -39.09 -12.11
C VAL A 304 -11.77 -38.08 -11.05
N TYR A 305 -11.56 -36.83 -11.44
CA TYR A 305 -11.39 -35.69 -10.54
C TYR A 305 -12.66 -34.84 -10.58
N HIS A 306 -13.22 -34.60 -9.39
CA HIS A 306 -14.38 -33.74 -9.19
C HIS A 306 -13.89 -32.34 -8.82
N LEU A 307 -14.66 -31.33 -9.21
CA LEU A 307 -14.38 -29.95 -8.84
C LEU A 307 -15.19 -29.55 -7.60
N SER A 308 -14.64 -28.68 -6.74
CA SER A 308 -15.38 -28.11 -5.61
C SER A 308 -16.56 -27.25 -6.05
N GLU A 309 -16.47 -26.65 -7.23
CA GLU A 309 -17.54 -25.88 -7.87
C GLU A 309 -17.39 -25.96 -9.40
N PRO A 310 -18.48 -25.88 -10.19
CA PRO A 310 -18.38 -25.88 -11.64
C PRO A 310 -17.64 -24.65 -12.17
N MET A 311 -16.75 -24.82 -13.15
CA MET A 311 -16.08 -23.68 -13.81
C MET A 311 -16.93 -23.13 -14.94
N PRO A 312 -17.06 -21.80 -15.08
CA PRO A 312 -17.86 -21.19 -16.14
C PRO A 312 -17.24 -21.40 -17.53
N ALA A 313 -18.09 -21.29 -18.56
CA ALA A 313 -17.63 -21.27 -19.95
C ALA A 313 -16.75 -20.04 -20.22
N GLY A 314 -15.82 -20.15 -21.17
CA GLY A 314 -14.91 -19.08 -21.56
C GLY A 314 -13.72 -18.88 -20.63
N ALA A 315 -13.67 -19.55 -19.48
CA ALA A 315 -12.50 -19.52 -18.61
C ALA A 315 -11.29 -20.18 -19.29
N GLU A 316 -10.14 -19.49 -19.24
CA GLU A 316 -8.84 -20.08 -19.53
C GLU A 316 -8.35 -20.81 -18.28
N MET A 317 -8.02 -22.09 -18.45
CA MET A 317 -7.68 -23.00 -17.36
C MET A 317 -6.39 -23.72 -17.69
N THR A 318 -5.61 -24.02 -16.65
CA THR A 318 -4.45 -24.91 -16.73
C THR A 318 -4.67 -26.11 -15.82
N ILE A 319 -4.54 -27.31 -16.39
CA ILE A 319 -4.41 -28.55 -15.63
C ILE A 319 -2.95 -28.99 -15.62
N SER A 320 -2.44 -29.38 -14.46
CA SER A 320 -1.09 -29.90 -14.30
C SER A 320 -1.05 -31.04 -13.30
N GLY A 321 0.04 -31.79 -13.30
CA GLY A 321 0.29 -32.81 -12.29
C GLY A 321 1.53 -33.64 -12.59
N LYS A 322 1.81 -34.57 -11.69
CA LYS A 322 2.88 -35.55 -11.81
C LYS A 322 2.29 -36.94 -11.99
N LEU A 323 3.05 -37.83 -12.61
CA LEU A 323 2.69 -39.22 -12.72
C LEU A 323 3.89 -40.16 -12.62
N GLU A 324 3.62 -41.37 -12.15
CA GLU A 324 4.55 -42.50 -12.19
C GLU A 324 3.85 -43.65 -12.91
N ILE A 325 4.41 -44.10 -14.03
CA ILE A 325 3.91 -45.27 -14.76
C ILE A 325 4.31 -46.51 -13.97
N THR A 326 3.33 -47.31 -13.55
CA THR A 326 3.59 -48.54 -12.78
C THR A 326 3.55 -49.78 -13.66
N ASP A 327 2.73 -49.77 -14.71
CA ASP A 327 2.53 -50.89 -15.62
C ASP A 327 2.22 -50.37 -17.03
N GLY A 328 2.67 -51.09 -18.05
CA GLY A 328 2.54 -50.69 -19.45
C GLY A 328 3.69 -49.79 -19.93
N ASP A 329 3.67 -49.48 -21.23
CA ASP A 329 4.64 -48.59 -21.88
C ASP A 329 3.86 -47.56 -22.70
N PHE A 330 3.79 -46.34 -22.18
CA PHE A 330 3.09 -45.23 -22.84
C PHE A 330 3.76 -43.90 -22.50
N ASP A 331 3.77 -42.99 -23.47
CA ASP A 331 4.40 -41.67 -23.35
C ASP A 331 3.37 -40.53 -23.41
N ALA A 332 2.07 -40.86 -23.41
CA ALA A 332 0.99 -39.90 -23.44
C ALA A 332 -0.22 -40.34 -22.60
N ILE A 333 -0.96 -39.37 -22.09
CA ILE A 333 -2.22 -39.58 -21.34
C ILE A 333 -3.37 -38.84 -22.00
N SER A 334 -4.54 -39.45 -22.00
CA SER A 334 -5.79 -38.78 -22.39
C SER A 334 -6.46 -38.11 -21.20
N ILE A 335 -6.88 -36.86 -21.39
CA ILE A 335 -7.66 -36.09 -20.41
C ILE A 335 -8.97 -35.65 -21.05
N TYR A 336 -10.10 -36.08 -20.48
CA TYR A 336 -11.43 -35.72 -20.96
C TYR A 336 -12.09 -34.73 -20.02
N TYR A 337 -12.62 -33.65 -20.59
CA TYR A 337 -13.31 -32.58 -19.89
C TYR A 337 -14.81 -32.82 -19.98
N ARG A 338 -15.51 -32.87 -18.85
CA ARG A 338 -16.95 -33.16 -18.83
C ARG A 338 -17.75 -32.12 -18.07
N GLY A 339 -18.83 -31.69 -18.70
CA GLY A 339 -19.80 -30.76 -18.14
C GLY A 339 -20.88 -31.48 -17.33
N GLU A 340 -21.96 -30.76 -17.08
CA GLU A 340 -23.10 -31.26 -16.33
C GLU A 340 -23.64 -32.55 -16.97
N ASN A 341 -24.07 -33.50 -16.14
CA ASN A 341 -24.59 -34.81 -16.58
C ASN A 341 -23.65 -35.63 -17.48
N GLY A 342 -22.34 -35.33 -17.47
CA GLY A 342 -21.35 -36.08 -18.24
C GLY A 342 -21.25 -35.67 -19.72
N ILE A 343 -21.82 -34.53 -20.11
CA ILE A 343 -21.66 -33.98 -21.46
C ILE A 343 -20.17 -33.82 -21.80
N SER A 344 -19.76 -34.34 -22.96
CA SER A 344 -18.38 -34.19 -23.45
C SER A 344 -18.10 -32.75 -23.84
N LEU A 345 -17.06 -32.16 -23.25
CA LEU A 345 -16.57 -30.82 -23.62
C LEU A 345 -15.34 -30.87 -24.53
N GLY A 346 -14.80 -32.07 -24.74
CA GLY A 346 -13.58 -32.32 -25.51
C GLY A 346 -12.60 -33.19 -24.73
N HIS A 347 -11.45 -33.44 -25.34
CA HIS A 347 -10.35 -34.13 -24.70
C HIS A 347 -9.01 -33.55 -25.18
N SER A 348 -7.95 -33.87 -24.46
CA SER A 348 -6.58 -33.57 -24.84
C SER A 348 -5.73 -34.82 -24.70
N LEU A 349 -4.91 -35.08 -25.70
CA LEU A 349 -3.80 -36.03 -25.60
C LEU A 349 -2.56 -35.25 -25.16
N MET A 350 -1.97 -35.63 -24.04
CA MET A 350 -0.80 -34.94 -23.47
C MET A 350 0.40 -35.87 -23.47
N LYS A 351 1.49 -35.44 -24.08
CA LYS A 351 2.78 -36.12 -23.94
C LYS A 351 3.32 -35.92 -22.53
N ILE A 352 3.87 -36.98 -21.97
CA ILE A 352 4.52 -36.99 -20.66
C ILE A 352 5.97 -36.56 -20.87
N SER A 353 6.45 -35.63 -20.04
CA SER A 353 7.85 -35.22 -20.03
C SER A 353 8.30 -35.13 -18.58
N ASP A 354 9.45 -35.72 -18.25
CA ASP A 354 10.01 -35.72 -16.89
C ASP A 354 9.01 -36.16 -15.79
N ASN A 355 8.12 -37.13 -16.09
CA ASN A 355 7.06 -37.57 -15.17
C ASN A 355 6.04 -36.48 -14.79
N GLU A 356 5.96 -35.41 -15.57
CA GLU A 356 5.02 -34.31 -15.39
C GLU A 356 4.13 -34.12 -16.62
N PHE A 357 2.98 -33.51 -16.41
CA PHE A 357 2.09 -33.06 -17.49
C PHE A 357 1.50 -31.70 -17.15
N SER A 358 1.27 -30.89 -18.18
CA SER A 358 0.57 -29.62 -18.07
C SER A 358 -0.12 -29.28 -19.38
N LYS A 359 -1.31 -28.68 -19.30
CA LYS A 359 -2.03 -28.17 -20.46
C LYS A 359 -2.95 -27.02 -20.12
N THR A 360 -2.85 -25.99 -20.93
CA THR A 360 -3.78 -24.85 -20.95
C THR A 360 -4.89 -25.10 -21.98
N PHE A 361 -6.13 -24.78 -21.62
CA PHE A 361 -7.30 -24.91 -22.48
C PHE A 361 -8.38 -23.87 -22.11
N THR A 362 -9.25 -23.57 -23.07
CA THR A 362 -10.43 -22.70 -22.88
C THR A 362 -11.70 -23.55 -22.86
N LEU A 363 -12.58 -23.30 -21.90
CA LEU A 363 -13.79 -24.08 -21.71
C LEU A 363 -14.92 -23.66 -22.67
N PRO A 364 -15.45 -24.55 -23.53
CA PRO A 364 -16.58 -24.21 -24.40
C PRO A 364 -17.92 -24.13 -23.64
N LYS A 365 -18.03 -24.84 -22.51
CA LYS A 365 -19.18 -24.84 -21.58
C LYS A 365 -18.69 -25.08 -20.16
N ALA A 366 -19.60 -25.02 -19.19
CA ALA A 366 -19.26 -25.20 -17.79
C ALA A 366 -18.67 -26.60 -17.48
N LEU A 367 -17.49 -26.63 -16.85
CA LEU A 367 -16.78 -27.86 -16.49
C LEU A 367 -17.18 -28.34 -15.10
N HIS A 368 -17.43 -29.64 -14.95
CA HIS A 368 -17.85 -30.27 -13.70
C HIS A 368 -16.90 -31.34 -13.19
N LYS A 369 -16.27 -32.09 -14.09
CA LYS A 369 -15.31 -33.15 -13.74
C LYS A 369 -14.34 -33.43 -14.88
N ILE A 370 -13.20 -34.01 -14.51
CA ILE A 370 -12.13 -34.38 -15.43
C ILE A 370 -11.85 -35.87 -15.30
N TYR A 371 -11.65 -36.54 -16.43
CA TYR A 371 -11.20 -37.92 -16.49
C TYR A 371 -9.74 -37.93 -16.94
N ILE A 372 -8.87 -38.61 -16.21
CA ILE A 372 -7.46 -38.80 -16.60
C ILE A 372 -7.21 -40.30 -16.76
N TYR A 373 -6.75 -40.70 -17.94
CA TYR A 373 -6.60 -42.09 -18.38
C TYR A 373 -5.17 -42.59 -18.17
N ALA A 374 -5.04 -43.88 -17.81
CA ALA A 374 -3.76 -44.59 -17.74
C ALA A 374 -3.22 -44.88 -19.16
N GLY A 375 -2.78 -43.83 -19.87
CA GLY A 375 -2.38 -43.89 -21.26
C GLY A 375 -3.38 -43.21 -22.20
N GLU A 376 -3.27 -43.51 -23.49
CA GLU A 376 -4.20 -43.03 -24.51
C GLU A 376 -5.55 -43.77 -24.42
N SER A 377 -6.66 -43.03 -24.46
CA SER A 377 -8.01 -43.61 -24.39
C SER A 377 -8.24 -44.54 -25.59
N GLY A 378 -8.57 -45.80 -25.33
CA GLY A 378 -8.65 -46.86 -26.35
C GLY A 378 -7.48 -47.84 -26.28
N GLU A 379 -6.36 -47.45 -25.66
CA GLU A 379 -5.12 -48.23 -25.60
C GLU A 379 -4.61 -48.39 -24.15
N THR A 380 -5.52 -48.36 -23.16
CA THR A 380 -5.15 -48.41 -21.73
C THR A 380 -5.11 -49.84 -21.12
N ARG A 381 -5.28 -50.88 -21.94
CA ARG A 381 -5.30 -52.27 -21.46
C ARG A 381 -3.92 -52.63 -20.92
N GLY A 382 -3.88 -53.16 -19.70
CA GLY A 382 -2.62 -53.51 -19.02
C GLY A 382 -1.85 -52.31 -18.46
N ASN A 383 -2.33 -51.08 -18.64
CA ASN A 383 -1.64 -49.89 -18.14
C ASN A 383 -2.03 -49.56 -16.70
N GLY A 384 -1.03 -49.21 -15.90
CA GLY A 384 -1.13 -48.78 -14.51
C GLY A 384 -0.35 -47.49 -14.29
N VAL A 385 -0.90 -46.60 -13.45
CA VAL A 385 -0.30 -45.28 -13.21
C VAL A 385 -0.70 -44.74 -11.84
N VAL A 386 0.22 -44.02 -11.21
CA VAL A 386 -0.04 -43.20 -10.02
C VAL A 386 0.04 -41.74 -10.42
N TYR A 387 -1.09 -41.03 -10.33
CA TYR A 387 -1.11 -39.57 -10.45
C TYR A 387 -0.87 -38.94 -9.08
N THR A 388 -0.04 -37.91 -9.03
CA THR A 388 0.20 -37.11 -7.83
C THR A 388 0.16 -35.62 -8.14
N ASP A 389 -0.17 -34.83 -7.14
CA ASP A 389 -0.10 -33.36 -7.21
C ASP A 389 -0.90 -32.77 -8.38
N VAL A 390 -2.08 -33.33 -8.67
CA VAL A 390 -2.90 -32.88 -9.81
C VAL A 390 -3.63 -31.59 -9.43
N LYS A 391 -3.45 -30.54 -10.22
CA LYS A 391 -4.04 -29.23 -9.99
C LYS A 391 -4.80 -28.77 -11.21
N LEU A 392 -5.98 -28.19 -10.98
CA LEU A 392 -6.70 -27.39 -11.97
C LEU A 392 -6.78 -25.98 -11.40
N GLN A 393 -6.34 -24.99 -12.19
CA GLN A 393 -6.35 -23.58 -11.82
C GLN A 393 -6.77 -22.72 -13.01
N THR A 394 -7.25 -21.51 -12.73
CA THR A 394 -7.49 -20.49 -13.75
C THR A 394 -6.17 -19.92 -14.26
N GLY A 395 -6.16 -19.47 -15.52
CA GLY A 395 -4.99 -18.89 -16.16
C GLY A 395 -4.21 -19.91 -16.99
N SER A 396 -3.10 -19.45 -17.58
CA SER A 396 -2.34 -20.16 -18.61
C SER A 396 -1.09 -20.87 -18.12
N LEU A 397 -0.77 -20.78 -16.82
CA LEU A 397 0.42 -21.37 -16.22
C LEU A 397 0.09 -22.36 -15.12
N ALA A 398 0.90 -23.42 -15.04
CA ALA A 398 0.85 -24.37 -13.95
C ALA A 398 1.57 -23.83 -12.73
N ALA A 399 0.89 -23.74 -11.59
CA ALA A 399 1.51 -23.48 -10.30
C ALA A 399 1.74 -24.81 -9.54
N PRO A 400 2.62 -24.83 -8.52
CA PRO A 400 2.76 -25.97 -7.63
C PRO A 400 1.42 -26.38 -7.02
N TRP A 401 1.27 -27.68 -6.73
CA TRP A 401 0.06 -28.21 -6.12
C TRP A 401 -0.15 -27.67 -4.70
N ASN A 402 -1.39 -27.31 -4.41
CA ASN A 402 -1.94 -27.07 -3.08
C ASN A 402 -3.30 -27.81 -2.97
N PRO A 403 -3.73 -28.19 -1.75
CA PRO A 403 -5.04 -28.82 -1.57
C PRO A 403 -6.17 -27.89 -2.00
N ASN A 404 -7.32 -28.46 -2.33
CA ASN A 404 -8.50 -27.62 -2.55
C ASN A 404 -8.81 -26.87 -1.24
N PRO A 405 -9.09 -25.55 -1.28
CA PRO A 405 -9.42 -24.80 -0.07
C PRO A 405 -10.58 -25.39 0.76
N SER A 406 -11.52 -26.12 0.14
CA SER A 406 -12.61 -26.78 0.88
C SER A 406 -12.16 -28.03 1.66
N GLU A 407 -10.97 -28.55 1.38
CA GLU A 407 -10.37 -29.71 2.07
C GLU A 407 -9.46 -29.30 3.23
N ILE A 408 -9.13 -28.01 3.32
CA ILE A 408 -8.35 -27.46 4.41
C ILE A 408 -9.29 -27.23 5.59
N VAL A 409 -9.08 -27.99 6.68
CA VAL A 409 -9.74 -27.69 7.95
C VAL A 409 -9.19 -26.37 8.47
N THR A 410 -10.02 -25.35 8.54
CA THR A 410 -9.61 -24.07 9.13
C THR A 410 -9.42 -24.21 10.65
N GLN A 411 -8.61 -23.35 11.25
CA GLN A 411 -8.39 -23.37 12.71
C GLN A 411 -9.71 -23.31 13.49
N ASP A 412 -10.69 -22.55 13.01
CA ASP A 412 -12.03 -22.47 13.61
C ASP A 412 -12.83 -23.77 13.48
N GLN A 413 -12.72 -24.47 12.34
CA GLN A 413 -13.35 -25.79 12.15
C GLN A 413 -12.69 -26.85 13.03
N TYR A 414 -11.36 -26.82 13.15
CA TYR A 414 -10.61 -27.66 14.07
C TYR A 414 -11.04 -27.41 15.52
N ASN A 415 -11.12 -26.15 15.95
CA ASN A 415 -11.55 -25.78 17.30
C ASN A 415 -13.00 -26.24 17.59
N LYS A 416 -13.91 -26.17 16.60
CA LYS A 416 -15.27 -26.70 16.73
C LYS A 416 -15.30 -28.23 16.88
N LEU A 417 -14.47 -28.95 16.13
CA LEU A 417 -14.31 -30.40 16.25
C LEU A 417 -13.74 -30.78 17.63
N VAL A 418 -12.72 -30.06 18.10
CA VAL A 418 -12.14 -30.25 19.43
C VAL A 418 -13.18 -30.07 20.52
N ASN A 419 -13.96 -28.99 20.47
CA ASN A 419 -15.02 -28.73 21.43
C ASN A 419 -16.13 -29.79 21.37
N ALA A 420 -16.46 -30.32 20.18
CA ALA A 420 -17.45 -31.38 20.03
C ALA A 420 -16.99 -32.70 20.67
N VAL A 421 -15.72 -33.07 20.54
CA VAL A 421 -15.15 -34.28 21.16
C VAL A 421 -15.11 -34.15 22.68
N ILE A 422 -14.66 -32.99 23.21
CA ILE A 422 -14.67 -32.70 24.65
C ILE A 422 -16.10 -32.79 25.22
N ASN A 423 -17.08 -32.23 24.52
CA ASN A 423 -18.49 -32.27 24.95
C ASN A 423 -19.11 -33.68 24.93
N LEU A 424 -18.53 -34.61 24.15
CA LEU A 424 -18.93 -36.02 24.12
C LEU A 424 -18.16 -36.88 25.16
N GLY A 425 -17.35 -36.25 26.02
CA GLY A 425 -16.56 -36.93 27.05
C GLY A 425 -15.30 -37.62 26.53
N GLY A 426 -14.87 -37.29 25.29
CA GLY A 426 -13.59 -37.72 24.76
C GLY A 426 -12.48 -36.71 25.08
N GLU A 427 -11.25 -37.19 25.19
CA GLU A 427 -10.05 -36.36 25.23
C GLU A 427 -9.33 -36.45 23.87
N ILE A 428 -8.75 -35.34 23.39
CA ILE A 428 -7.95 -35.27 22.15
C ILE A 428 -6.47 -35.18 22.51
#